data_AF-A0A1V6CNX2-F1
#
_entry.id   AF-A0A1V6CNX2-F1
#
_cell.length_a   1.000
_cell.length_b   1.000
_cell.length_c   1.000
_cell.angle_alpha   90.00
_cell.angle_beta   90.00
_cell.angle_gamma   90.00
#
_symmetry.space_group_name_H-M   'P 1'
#
loop_
_entity.id
_entity.type
_entity.pdbx_description
1 polymer ?
#
loop_
_entity_poly.entity_id
_entity_poly.type
_entity_poly.pdbx_seq_one_letter_code
_entity_poly.pdbx_strand_id
1 'polypeptide(L)'
;MAERVRVVVPDNQKAFLRRGGKLLLQWPPSSVIEQDLQDGDEIVYEDLKPARQATELEVLQAKVARQYRELDETTPQFAVALDDVLDALIAGNIIRLDALPNKTQKVIQKRQAIRARIDQLDKDIKKLTEKP
;
A
#
# COMPACT_ATOMS: atom_id res chain seq x y z
N MET A 1 8.64 -18.63 -33.79
CA MET A 1 7.84 -19.50 -34.70
C MET A 1 6.38 -19.34 -34.30
N ALA A 2 5.39 -19.42 -35.20
CA ALA A 2 4.00 -19.23 -34.79
C ALA A 2 3.41 -20.53 -34.22
N GLU A 3 3.09 -20.55 -32.93
CA GLU A 3 2.47 -21.71 -32.27
C GLU A 3 0.94 -21.53 -32.27
N ARG A 4 0.21 -22.46 -32.89
CA ARG A 4 -1.25 -22.41 -32.91
C ARG A 4 -1.81 -22.98 -31.62
N VAL A 5 -2.44 -22.13 -30.82
CA VAL A 5 -3.03 -22.53 -29.54
C VAL A 5 -4.55 -22.58 -29.66
N ARG A 6 -5.13 -23.70 -29.21
CA ARG A 6 -6.58 -23.89 -29.08
C ARG A 6 -6.92 -24.16 -27.62
N VAL A 7 -7.54 -23.18 -26.96
CA VAL A 7 -7.93 -23.31 -25.54
C VAL A 7 -9.34 -22.77 -25.34
N VAL A 8 -10.08 -23.45 -24.47
CA VAL A 8 -11.41 -23.00 -24.04
C VAL A 8 -11.24 -22.16 -22.78
N VAL A 9 -11.76 -20.94 -22.79
CA VAL A 9 -11.79 -20.06 -21.63
C VAL A 9 -12.79 -20.63 -20.61
N PRO A 10 -12.36 -20.92 -19.37
CA PRO A 10 -13.26 -21.42 -18.34
C PRO A 10 -14.42 -20.44 -18.07
N ASP A 11 -15.60 -20.97 -17.73
CA ASP A 11 -16.84 -20.20 -17.53
C ASP A 11 -16.75 -19.14 -16.41
N ASN A 12 -15.76 -19.24 -15.53
CA ASN A 12 -15.51 -18.35 -14.41
C ASN A 12 -14.29 -17.43 -14.62
N GLN A 13 -13.71 -17.40 -15.82
CA GLN A 13 -12.49 -16.65 -16.12
C GLN A 13 -12.65 -15.84 -17.40
N LYS A 14 -11.91 -14.74 -17.50
CA LYS A 14 -11.63 -14.06 -18.77
C LYS A 14 -10.21 -14.39 -19.19
N ALA A 15 -9.99 -14.47 -20.49
CA ALA A 15 -8.65 -14.63 -21.03
C ALA A 15 -8.22 -13.36 -21.75
N PHE A 16 -6.94 -13.06 -21.68
CA PHE A 16 -6.32 -11.89 -22.28
C PHE A 16 -5.07 -12.30 -23.04
N LEU A 17 -4.94 -11.87 -24.29
CA LEU A 17 -3.68 -11.95 -25.01
C LEU A 17 -2.87 -10.71 -24.67
N ARG A 18 -1.67 -10.90 -24.15
CA ARG A 18 -0.71 -9.84 -23.86
C ARG A 18 0.58 -10.06 -24.64
N ARG A 19 1.20 -8.96 -25.06
CA ARG A 19 2.55 -8.96 -25.63
C ARG A 19 3.38 -7.87 -24.96
N GLY A 20 4.45 -8.25 -24.28
CA GLY A 20 5.29 -7.30 -23.53
C GLY A 20 4.48 -6.44 -22.54
N GLY A 21 3.48 -7.03 -21.89
CA GLY A 21 2.59 -6.35 -20.93
C GLY A 21 1.45 -5.51 -21.53
N LYS A 22 1.38 -5.34 -22.86
CA LYS A 22 0.26 -4.66 -23.52
C LYS A 22 -0.86 -5.64 -23.85
N LEU A 23 -2.09 -5.26 -23.52
CA LEU A 23 -3.27 -6.03 -23.89
C LEU A 23 -3.55 -5.91 -25.39
N LEU A 24 -3.67 -7.04 -26.07
CA LEU A 24 -3.97 -7.12 -27.51
C LEU A 24 -5.41 -7.56 -27.76
N LEU A 25 -5.82 -8.67 -27.15
CA LEU A 25 -7.15 -9.26 -27.31
C LEU A 25 -7.69 -9.69 -25.96
N GLN A 26 -9.01 -9.72 -25.85
CA GLN A 26 -9.72 -10.21 -24.68
C GLN A 26 -10.83 -11.16 -25.11
N TRP A 27 -11.04 -12.23 -24.35
CA TRP A 27 -12.11 -13.19 -24.56
C TRP A 27 -12.98 -13.32 -23.30
N PRO A 28 -14.31 -13.27 -23.46
CA PRO A 28 -15.23 -13.55 -22.37
C PRO A 28 -15.19 -15.04 -21.98
N PRO A 29 -15.82 -15.42 -20.84
CA PRO A 29 -15.94 -16.80 -20.43
C PRO A 29 -16.60 -17.67 -21.49
N SER A 30 -16.31 -18.96 -21.48
CA SER A 30 -16.85 -19.95 -22.42
C SER A 30 -16.43 -19.73 -23.89
N SER A 31 -15.51 -18.81 -24.15
CA SER A 31 -14.98 -18.58 -25.50
C SER A 31 -13.98 -19.65 -25.90
N VAL A 32 -13.95 -20.01 -27.18
CA VAL A 32 -12.89 -20.82 -27.75
C VAL A 32 -11.85 -19.89 -28.38
N ILE A 33 -10.62 -19.92 -27.88
CA ILE A 33 -9.48 -19.19 -28.43
C ILE A 33 -8.82 -20.08 -29.47
N GLU A 34 -8.74 -19.60 -30.70
CA GLU A 34 -7.93 -20.19 -31.76
C GLU A 34 -7.02 -19.09 -32.31
N GLN A 35 -5.79 -19.01 -31.79
CA GLN A 35 -4.85 -17.93 -32.11
C GLN A 35 -3.48 -18.50 -32.45
N ASP A 36 -2.86 -17.95 -33.49
CA ASP A 36 -1.44 -18.18 -33.78
C ASP A 36 -0.62 -17.22 -32.89
N LEU A 37 0.03 -17.76 -31.86
CA LEU A 37 0.86 -17.01 -30.92
C LEU A 37 2.23 -16.72 -31.53
N GLN A 38 2.68 -15.48 -31.41
CA GLN A 38 4.03 -15.05 -31.79
C GLN A 38 4.95 -15.06 -30.57
N ASP A 39 6.27 -15.06 -30.79
CA ASP A 39 7.24 -15.04 -29.70
C ASP A 39 7.02 -13.80 -28.80
N GLY A 40 6.77 -14.04 -27.50
CA GLY A 40 6.44 -13.01 -26.51
C GLY A 40 4.95 -12.75 -26.30
N ASP A 41 4.06 -13.52 -26.95
CA ASP A 41 2.64 -13.55 -26.64
C ASP A 41 2.34 -14.44 -25.42
N GLU A 42 1.49 -13.93 -24.53
CA GLU A 42 1.03 -14.61 -23.33
C GLU A 42 -0.49 -14.58 -23.26
N ILE A 43 -1.11 -15.74 -23.09
CA ILE A 43 -2.53 -15.82 -22.71
C ILE A 43 -2.62 -15.86 -21.19
N VAL A 44 -3.17 -14.79 -20.60
CA VAL A 44 -3.36 -14.64 -19.16
C VAL A 44 -4.83 -14.82 -18.82
N TYR A 45 -5.11 -15.65 -17.83
CA TYR A 45 -6.47 -15.84 -17.30
C TYR A 45 -6.67 -14.98 -16.06
N GLU A 46 -7.82 -14.31 -15.97
CA GLU A 46 -8.26 -13.59 -14.78
C GLU A 46 -9.55 -14.21 -14.28
N ASP A 47 -9.58 -14.59 -13.02
CA ASP A 47 -10.80 -15.06 -12.36
C ASP A 47 -11.83 -13.94 -12.30
N LEU A 48 -13.05 -14.23 -12.76
CA LEU A 48 -14.20 -13.35 -12.60
C LEU A 48 -14.84 -13.41 -11.22
N LYS A 49 -14.20 -14.14 -10.29
CA LYS A 49 -14.60 -14.10 -8.90
C LYS A 49 -14.40 -12.65 -8.42
N PRO A 50 -15.48 -11.94 -8.02
CA PRO A 50 -15.31 -10.61 -7.47
C PRO A 50 -14.33 -10.71 -6.31
N ALA A 51 -13.27 -9.89 -6.35
CA ALA A 51 -12.34 -9.80 -5.24
C ALA A 51 -13.15 -9.56 -3.97
N ARG A 52 -12.89 -10.36 -2.92
CA ARG A 52 -13.58 -10.21 -1.64
C ARG A 52 -13.48 -8.74 -1.23
N GLN A 53 -14.62 -8.09 -1.04
CA GLN A 53 -14.63 -6.74 -0.50
C GLN A 53 -14.02 -6.79 0.90
N ALA A 54 -12.97 -6.01 1.11
CA ALA A 54 -12.35 -5.88 2.42
C ALA A 54 -13.40 -5.33 3.40
N THR A 55 -13.51 -5.97 4.55
CA THR A 55 -14.33 -5.48 5.65
C THR A 55 -13.79 -4.13 6.13
N GLU A 56 -14.66 -3.31 6.73
CA GLU A 56 -14.25 -2.03 7.30
C GLU A 56 -13.10 -2.19 8.31
N LEU A 57 -13.12 -3.26 9.09
CA LEU A 57 -12.04 -3.63 10.03
C LEU A 57 -10.71 -3.90 9.31
N GLU A 58 -10.71 -4.71 8.25
CA GLU A 58 -9.50 -5.00 7.45
C GLU A 58 -8.92 -3.71 6.83
N VAL A 59 -9.79 -2.81 6.37
CA VAL A 59 -9.37 -1.49 5.83
C VAL A 59 -8.73 -0.62 6.91
N LEU A 60 -9.30 -0.57 8.11
CA LEU A 60 -8.74 0.21 9.22
C LEU A 60 -7.41 -0.37 9.70
N GLN A 61 -7.30 -1.69 9.82
CA GLN A 61 -6.03 -2.36 10.15
C GLN A 61 -4.95 -2.06 9.11
N ALA A 62 -5.28 -2.10 7.82
CA ALA A 62 -4.35 -1.73 6.75
C ALA A 62 -3.90 -0.26 6.84
N LYS A 63 -4.81 0.66 7.23
CA LYS A 63 -4.47 2.07 7.47
C LYS A 63 -3.53 2.24 8.66
N VAL A 64 -3.76 1.53 9.77
CA VAL A 64 -2.86 1.52 10.94
C VAL A 64 -1.47 1.04 10.53
N ALA A 65 -1.38 -0.10 9.84
CA ALA A 65 -0.11 -0.64 9.35
C ALA A 65 0.62 0.33 8.40
N ARG A 66 -0.12 1.11 7.60
CA ARG A 66 0.47 2.18 6.77
C ARG A 66 1.00 3.34 7.61
N GLN A 67 0.28 3.77 8.66
CA GLN A 67 0.74 4.84 9.54
C GLN A 67 1.98 4.43 10.34
N TYR A 68 2.08 3.18 10.79
CA TYR A 68 3.30 2.66 11.42
C TYR A 68 4.49 2.66 10.45
N ARG A 69 4.30 2.25 9.19
CA ARG A 69 5.35 2.35 8.18
C ARG A 69 5.80 3.79 7.93
N GLU A 70 4.85 4.73 7.84
CA GLU A 70 5.19 6.16 7.72
C GLU A 70 5.96 6.66 8.95
N LEU A 71 5.64 6.16 10.15
CA LEU A 71 6.39 6.45 11.37
C LEU A 71 7.83 5.90 11.28
N ASP A 72 8.01 4.67 10.81
CA ASP A 72 9.33 4.05 10.65
C ASP A 72 10.19 4.79 9.63
N GLU A 73 9.61 5.21 8.51
CA GLU A 73 10.28 6.03 7.48
C GLU A 73 10.77 7.38 8.02
N THR A 74 10.13 7.91 9.08
CA THR A 74 10.56 9.16 9.73
C THR A 74 11.61 8.96 10.83
N THR A 75 11.98 7.72 11.15
CA THR A 75 12.92 7.40 12.23
C THR A 75 14.34 7.94 11.98
N PRO A 76 14.92 7.86 10.77
CA PRO A 76 16.24 8.44 10.50
C PRO A 76 16.28 9.96 10.69
N GLN A 77 15.26 10.68 10.22
CA GLN A 77 15.20 12.14 10.40
C GLN A 77 14.94 12.51 11.86
N PHE A 78 14.24 11.64 12.61
CA PHE A 78 14.04 11.81 14.04
C PHE A 78 15.32 11.62 14.83
N ALA A 79 16.17 10.66 14.45
CA ALA A 79 17.49 10.49 15.08
C ALA A 79 18.34 11.76 14.93
N VAL A 80 18.41 12.33 13.71
CA VAL A 80 19.09 13.62 13.49
C VAL A 80 18.45 14.75 14.29
N ALA A 81 17.12 14.77 14.39
CA ALA A 81 16.43 15.77 15.21
C ALA A 81 16.73 15.61 16.71
N LEU A 82 17.03 14.40 17.18
CA LEU A 82 17.47 14.15 18.56
C LEU A 82 18.89 14.67 18.79
N ASP A 83 19.79 14.60 17.81
CA ASP A 83 21.13 15.20 17.93
C ASP A 83 21.03 16.71 18.16
N ASP A 84 20.20 17.43 17.39
CA ASP A 84 19.97 18.88 17.57
C ASP A 84 19.43 19.18 18.99
N VAL A 85 18.55 18.31 19.51
CA VAL A 85 17.99 18.44 20.85
C VAL A 85 19.06 18.20 21.92
N LEU A 86 19.90 17.18 21.75
CA LEU A 86 20.98 16.87 22.67
C LEU A 86 22.02 17.98 22.73
N ASP A 87 22.43 18.54 21.59
CA ASP A 87 23.35 19.68 21.53
C ASP A 87 22.81 20.88 22.29
N ALA A 88 21.52 21.19 22.11
CA ALA A 88 20.88 22.28 22.83
C ALA A 88 20.79 22.03 24.35
N LEU A 89 20.57 20.77 24.78
CA LEU A 89 20.56 20.40 26.21
C LEU A 89 21.96 20.49 26.82
N ILE A 90 22.99 20.02 26.11
CA ILE A 90 24.40 20.09 26.54
C ILE A 90 24.83 21.55 26.70
N ALA A 91 24.34 22.45 25.84
CA ALA A 91 24.55 23.90 25.96
C ALA A 91 23.83 24.55 27.15
N GLY A 92 23.15 23.77 28.01
CA GLY A 92 22.51 24.24 29.24
C GLY A 92 21.13 24.88 29.03
N ASN A 93 20.52 24.69 27.86
CA ASN A 93 19.22 25.29 27.57
C ASN A 93 18.05 24.41 28.08
N ILE A 94 17.04 25.04 28.68
CA ILE A 94 15.71 24.43 28.81
C ILE A 94 15.04 24.49 27.45
N ILE A 95 14.87 23.35 26.80
CA ILE A 95 14.39 23.31 25.41
C ILE A 95 12.87 23.41 25.37
N ARG A 96 12.40 24.44 24.67
CA ARG A 96 11.05 24.49 24.12
C ARG A 96 11.11 24.10 22.63
N LEU A 97 10.04 23.51 22.11
CA LEU A 97 10.01 23.05 20.72
C LEU A 97 10.31 24.19 19.74
N ASP A 98 9.78 25.39 19.99
CA ASP A 98 9.97 26.61 19.19
C ASP A 98 11.41 27.15 19.21
N ALA A 99 12.24 26.75 20.18
CA ALA A 99 13.66 27.10 20.26
C ALA A 99 14.56 26.18 19.42
N LEU A 100 14.04 25.07 18.89
CA LEU A 100 14.80 24.14 18.05
C LEU A 100 14.87 24.61 16.60
N PRO A 101 15.82 24.11 15.78
CA PRO A 101 15.82 24.37 14.36
C PRO A 101 14.48 23.98 13.71
N ASN A 102 14.00 24.78 12.76
CA ASN A 102 12.70 24.56 12.10
C ASN A 102 12.57 23.14 11.50
N LYS A 103 13.68 22.57 11.01
CA LYS A 103 13.73 21.19 10.50
C LYS A 103 13.39 20.17 11.61
N THR A 104 14.00 20.30 12.78
CA THR A 104 13.77 19.49 13.99
C THR A 104 12.32 19.60 14.44
N GLN A 105 11.79 20.82 14.49
CA GLN A 105 10.39 21.08 14.84
C GLN A 105 9.43 20.33 13.92
N LYS A 106 9.62 20.44 12.60
CA LYS A 106 8.77 19.78 11.60
C LYS A 106 8.80 18.25 11.74
N VAL A 107 9.95 17.66 12.03
CA VAL A 107 10.06 16.20 12.22
C VAL A 107 9.30 15.76 13.46
N ILE A 108 9.47 16.46 14.58
CA ILE A 108 8.76 16.16 15.84
C ILE A 108 7.24 16.30 15.65
N GLN A 109 6.78 17.41 15.07
CA GLN A 109 5.37 17.67 14.79
C GLN A 109 4.78 16.62 13.84
N LYS A 110 5.50 16.25 12.77
CA LYS A 110 5.06 15.21 11.84
C LYS A 110 4.83 13.88 12.57
N ARG A 111 5.77 13.46 13.43
CA ARG A 111 5.65 12.21 14.20
C ARG A 111 4.50 12.27 15.22
N GLN A 112 4.29 13.41 15.88
CA GLN A 112 3.13 13.60 16.76
C GLN A 112 1.82 13.46 15.99
N ALA A 113 1.71 14.05 14.80
CA ALA A 113 0.53 13.93 13.97
C ALA A 113 0.26 12.48 13.52
N ILE A 114 1.30 11.73 13.14
CA ILE A 114 1.17 10.31 12.77
C ILE A 114 0.69 9.48 13.98
N ARG A 115 1.27 9.70 15.16
CA ARG A 115 0.83 9.01 16.40
C ARG A 115 -0.63 9.32 16.75
N ALA A 116 -1.04 10.58 16.67
CA ALA A 116 -2.43 10.96 16.90
C ALA A 116 -3.40 10.29 15.90
N ARG A 117 -2.98 10.09 14.65
CA ARG A 117 -3.76 9.33 13.65
C ARG A 117 -3.83 7.84 13.99
N ILE A 118 -2.74 7.24 14.44
CA ILE A 118 -2.72 5.84 14.92
C ILE A 118 -3.71 5.69 16.08
N ASP A 119 -3.61 6.55 17.11
CA ASP A 119 -4.50 6.52 18.28
C ASP A 119 -5.99 6.65 17.89
N GLN A 120 -6.28 7.49 16.90
CA GLN A 120 -7.65 7.64 16.39
C GLN A 120 -8.14 6.39 15.66
N LEU A 121 -7.30 5.80 14.80
CA LEU A 121 -7.64 4.57 14.08
C LEU A 121 -7.83 3.39 15.05
N ASP A 122 -7.02 3.29 16.10
CA ASP A 122 -7.17 2.25 17.13
C ASP A 122 -8.47 2.41 17.91
N LYS A 123 -8.90 3.65 18.21
CA LYS A 123 -10.22 3.91 18.79
C LYS A 123 -11.35 3.49 17.87
N ASP A 124 -11.23 3.73 16.57
CA ASP A 124 -12.26 3.37 15.60
C ASP A 124 -12.34 1.84 15.38
N ILE A 125 -11.19 1.16 15.37
CA ILE A 125 -11.11 -0.31 15.42
C ILE A 125 -11.81 -0.84 16.67
N LYS A 126 -11.45 -0.29 17.84
CA LYS A 126 -12.01 -0.73 19.12
C LYS A 126 -13.54 -0.60 19.17
N LYS A 127 -14.09 0.51 18.68
CA LYS A 127 -15.55 0.71 18.56
C LYS A 127 -16.23 -0.32 17.65
N LEU A 128 -15.55 -0.77 16.59
CA LEU A 128 -16.09 -1.78 15.68
C LEU A 128 -15.99 -3.19 16.25
N THR A 129 -14.96 -3.48 17.05
CA THR A 129 -14.79 -4.79 17.71
C THR A 129 -15.59 -4.96 18.99
N GLU A 130 -15.92 -3.87 19.68
CA GLU A 130 -16.71 -3.87 20.94
C GLU A 130 -18.21 -3.58 20.71
N LYS A 131 -18.64 -3.45 19.46
CA LYS A 131 -20.06 -3.29 19.14
C LYS A 131 -20.78 -4.62 19.43
N PRO A 132 -21.84 -4.63 20.27
CA PRO A 132 -22.56 -5.86 20.65
C PRO A 132 -23.24 -6.53 19.45
#